data_AF-A0AAT9L458-F1
#
_entry.id   AF-A0AAT9L458-F1
#
_cell.length_a   1.000
_cell.length_b   1.000
_cell.length_c   1.000
_cell.angle_alpha   90.00
_cell.angle_beta   90.00
_cell.angle_gamma   90.00
#
_symmetry.space_group_name_H-M   'P 1'
#
loop_
_entity.id
_entity.type
_entity.pdbx_description
1 polymer ?
#
loop_
_entity_poly.entity_id
_entity_poly.type
_entity_poly.pdbx_seq_one_letter_code
_entity_poly.pdbx_strand_id
1 'polypeptide(L)'
;MRPVDADEAPDGPPCPACGTPNLPGRRFCRRCAEPLRAKEEAAPLPWWRTVWPFRRRVRVRSGRALRRILLVLAVVGLLFLGFLFLPAGRVLFEDVRDKLGGTAEISPSGVSASGEAPGHPAGAAIDGVTNKYWGAPALGSSLTCTFATPFRLVGIVVHTGASKEPEEFRREPRPIRAELVVETADGTVHEKKLTFNDKPGQQEVRTGISDVVSVRLVLREAAGQDGGRPIAVGEVEFFKRT
;
A
#
# COMPACT_ATOMS: atom_id res chain seq x y z
N MET A 1 -72.56 -64.23 6.54
CA MET A 1 -72.43 -63.22 7.63
C MET A 1 -71.16 -63.56 8.38
N ARG A 2 -70.17 -62.66 8.39
CA ARG A 2 -68.90 -62.90 9.10
C ARG A 2 -69.21 -62.85 10.61
N PRO A 3 -68.77 -63.82 11.43
CA PRO A 3 -69.00 -63.76 12.87
C PRO A 3 -68.30 -62.52 13.41
N VAL A 4 -68.97 -61.81 14.32
CA VAL A 4 -68.34 -60.80 15.16
C VAL A 4 -67.54 -61.58 16.19
N ASP A 5 -66.21 -61.51 16.10
CA ASP A 5 -65.35 -62.11 17.11
C ASP A 5 -65.75 -61.60 18.50
N ALA A 6 -65.86 -62.52 19.44
CA ALA A 6 -66.16 -62.25 20.83
C ALA A 6 -65.23 -61.15 21.37
N ASP A 7 -65.79 -60.22 22.15
CA ASP A 7 -65.05 -59.20 22.89
C ASP A 7 -63.89 -59.86 23.66
N GLU A 8 -62.68 -59.79 23.10
CA GLU A 8 -61.45 -60.01 23.85
C GLU A 8 -61.43 -58.99 24.98
N ALA A 9 -61.73 -59.44 26.19
CA ALA A 9 -61.59 -58.65 27.40
C ALA A 9 -60.17 -58.06 27.40
N PRO A 10 -60.02 -56.72 27.31
CA PRO A 10 -58.70 -56.15 27.16
C PRO A 10 -57.92 -56.31 28.47
N ASP A 11 -56.98 -57.25 28.51
CA ASP A 11 -56.17 -57.58 29.69
C ASP A 11 -55.01 -56.57 29.91
N GLY A 12 -55.20 -55.33 29.46
CA GLY A 12 -54.24 -54.24 29.63
C GLY A 12 -54.69 -53.24 30.69
N PRO A 13 -53.75 -52.46 31.26
CA PRO A 13 -54.04 -51.55 32.36
C PRO A 13 -55.13 -50.52 31.96
N PRO A 14 -56.06 -50.20 32.88
CA PRO A 14 -57.11 -49.22 32.60
C PRO A 14 -56.50 -47.83 32.38
N CYS A 15 -57.18 -47.03 31.57
CA CYS A 15 -56.78 -45.64 31.33
C CYS A 15 -56.74 -44.84 32.66
N PRO A 16 -55.64 -44.13 32.96
CA PRO A 16 -55.53 -43.37 34.22
C PRO A 16 -56.54 -42.23 34.33
N ALA A 17 -57.01 -41.65 33.22
CA ALA A 17 -57.96 -40.54 33.24
C ALA A 17 -59.44 -40.96 33.27
N CYS A 18 -59.80 -42.08 32.63
CA CYS A 18 -61.22 -42.45 32.42
C CYS A 18 -61.56 -43.91 32.72
N GLY A 19 -60.59 -44.70 33.21
CA GLY A 19 -60.79 -46.10 33.64
C GLY A 19 -61.07 -47.11 32.52
N THR A 20 -61.12 -46.70 31.25
CA THR A 20 -61.45 -47.60 30.15
C THR A 20 -60.35 -48.66 29.97
N PRO A 21 -60.68 -49.98 29.91
CA PRO A 21 -59.70 -51.02 29.63
C PRO A 21 -59.25 -50.92 28.17
N ASN A 22 -57.93 -51.04 27.97
CA ASN A 22 -57.29 -50.96 26.66
C ASN A 22 -56.44 -52.21 26.43
N LEU A 23 -56.35 -52.65 25.17
CA LEU A 23 -55.50 -53.79 24.81
C LEU A 23 -54.02 -53.50 25.09
N PRO A 24 -53.23 -54.52 25.47
CA PRO A 24 -51.79 -54.37 25.67
C PRO A 24 -51.12 -53.82 24.40
N GLY A 25 -50.19 -52.88 24.59
CA GLY A 25 -49.44 -52.24 23.49
C GLY A 25 -50.04 -50.95 22.92
N ARG A 26 -51.25 -50.53 23.32
CA ARG A 26 -51.79 -49.22 22.91
C ARG A 26 -51.06 -48.06 23.57
N ARG A 27 -50.79 -46.99 22.80
CA ARG A 27 -50.15 -45.76 23.29
C ARG A 27 -51.14 -44.72 23.82
N PHE A 28 -52.36 -44.74 23.30
CA PHE A 28 -53.44 -43.80 23.65
C PHE A 28 -54.73 -44.56 23.98
N CYS A 29 -55.53 -44.01 24.88
CA CYS A 29 -56.82 -44.55 25.28
C CYS A 29 -57.81 -44.52 24.10
N ARG A 30 -58.51 -45.64 23.87
CA ARG A 30 -59.52 -45.75 22.80
C ARG A 30 -60.72 -44.81 22.94
N ARG A 31 -60.98 -44.29 24.14
CA ARG A 31 -62.18 -43.49 24.45
C ARG A 31 -61.89 -42.00 24.57
N CYS A 32 -60.89 -41.61 25.35
CA CYS A 32 -60.59 -40.20 25.63
C CYS A 32 -59.27 -39.71 25.02
N ALA A 33 -58.55 -40.57 24.29
CA ALA A 33 -57.24 -40.28 23.69
C ALA A 33 -56.10 -39.94 24.69
N GLU A 34 -56.30 -40.12 25.99
CA GLU A 34 -55.24 -39.93 26.99
C GLU A 34 -54.05 -40.88 26.73
N PRO A 35 -52.78 -40.43 26.85
CA PRO A 35 -51.63 -41.31 26.74
C PRO A 35 -51.63 -42.35 27.87
N LEU A 36 -51.59 -43.64 27.52
CA LEU A 36 -51.56 -44.74 28.50
C LEU A 36 -50.15 -44.96 29.08
N ARG A 37 -49.13 -44.41 28.42
CA ARG A 37 -47.77 -44.34 28.94
C ARG A 37 -47.54 -42.96 29.50
N ALA A 38 -47.20 -42.88 30.78
CA ALA A 38 -46.67 -41.65 31.36
C ALA A 38 -45.50 -41.18 30.48
N LYS A 39 -45.57 -39.93 30.03
CA LYS A 39 -44.45 -39.31 29.33
C LYS A 39 -43.31 -39.25 30.33
N GLU A 40 -42.21 -39.93 30.02
CA GLU A 40 -40.99 -39.82 30.80
C GLU A 40 -40.60 -38.34 30.81
N GLU A 41 -40.77 -37.68 31.96
CA GLU A 41 -40.35 -36.30 32.11
C GLU A 41 -38.83 -36.30 32.00
N ALA A 42 -38.33 -35.68 30.94
CA ALA A 42 -36.90 -35.52 30.74
C ALA A 42 -36.33 -34.84 31.98
N ALA A 43 -35.32 -35.47 32.60
CA ALA A 43 -34.67 -34.94 33.78
C ALA A 43 -34.29 -33.46 33.56
N PRO A 44 -34.48 -32.59 34.57
CA PRO A 44 -34.12 -31.19 34.45
C PRO A 44 -32.65 -31.08 34.05
N LEU A 45 -32.37 -30.23 33.05
CA LEU A 45 -31.01 -29.99 32.62
C LEU A 45 -30.19 -29.47 33.83
N PRO A 46 -28.92 -29.92 33.98
CA PRO A 46 -28.03 -29.38 34.99
C PRO A 46 -27.97 -27.85 34.92
N TRP A 47 -27.95 -27.17 36.07
CA TRP A 47 -28.03 -25.71 36.18
C TRP A 47 -26.99 -24.97 35.31
N TRP A 48 -25.81 -25.56 35.10
CA TRP A 48 -24.76 -24.98 34.26
C TRP A 48 -25.13 -24.90 32.77
N ARG A 49 -26.11 -25.70 32.30
CA ARG A 49 -26.66 -25.63 30.94
C ARG A 49 -27.77 -24.58 30.78
N THR A 50 -28.40 -24.13 31.86
CA THR A 50 -29.43 -23.08 31.83
C THR A 50 -28.85 -21.67 32.02
N VAL A 51 -27.72 -21.53 32.71
CA VAL A 51 -27.12 -20.21 32.99
C VAL A 51 -26.21 -19.70 31.85
N TRP A 52 -25.76 -20.56 30.92
CA TRP A 52 -24.81 -20.16 29.86
C TRP A 52 -25.17 -20.60 28.42
N PRO A 53 -26.12 -19.93 27.75
CA PRO A 53 -26.46 -20.26 26.37
C PRO A 53 -25.48 -19.61 25.39
N PHE A 54 -24.28 -20.19 25.23
CA PHE A 54 -23.27 -19.73 24.26
C PHE A 54 -23.67 -19.89 22.77
N ARG A 55 -24.90 -20.32 22.46
CA ARG A 55 -25.39 -20.38 21.07
C ARG A 55 -26.80 -19.85 20.93
N ARG A 56 -26.99 -18.56 21.20
CA ARG A 56 -27.99 -17.79 20.42
C ARG A 56 -27.48 -17.76 18.98
N ARG A 57 -28.02 -18.64 18.12
CA ARG A 57 -27.97 -18.41 16.67
C ARG A 57 -28.83 -17.18 16.38
N VAL A 58 -28.23 -16.01 16.51
CA VAL A 58 -28.78 -14.80 15.94
C VAL A 58 -28.80 -15.04 14.43
N ARG A 59 -29.98 -15.24 13.85
CA ARG A 59 -30.15 -15.18 12.40
C ARG A 59 -29.87 -13.73 12.00
N VAL A 60 -28.61 -13.39 11.79
CA VAL A 60 -28.20 -12.07 11.30
C VAL A 60 -28.59 -11.99 9.83
N ARG A 61 -29.86 -11.65 9.59
CA ARG A 61 -30.37 -11.29 8.28
C ARG A 61 -29.85 -9.89 7.96
N SER A 62 -28.64 -9.84 7.37
CA SER A 62 -28.16 -8.86 6.37
C SER A 62 -26.66 -8.52 6.52
N GLY A 63 -25.79 -9.46 6.17
CA GLY A 63 -24.36 -9.18 5.98
C GLY A 63 -24.06 -8.09 4.95
N ARG A 64 -25.05 -7.68 4.12
CA ARG A 64 -24.91 -6.56 3.17
C ARG A 64 -24.78 -5.21 3.86
N ALA A 65 -25.53 -4.95 4.95
CA ALA A 65 -25.44 -3.67 5.65
C ALA A 65 -24.08 -3.54 6.34
N LEU A 66 -23.66 -4.59 7.05
CA LEU A 66 -22.35 -4.64 7.69
C LEU A 66 -21.20 -4.56 6.66
N ARG A 67 -21.29 -5.27 5.54
CA ARG A 67 -20.29 -5.19 4.47
C ARG A 67 -20.22 -3.80 3.84
N ARG A 68 -21.36 -3.14 3.63
CA ARG A 68 -21.39 -1.75 3.14
C ARG A 68 -20.76 -0.79 4.14
N ILE A 69 -21.06 -0.92 5.44
CA ILE A 69 -20.45 -0.11 6.49
C ILE A 69 -18.93 -0.31 6.51
N LEU A 70 -18.46 -1.56 6.46
CA LEU A 70 -17.03 -1.86 6.44
C LEU A 70 -16.34 -1.32 5.18
N LEU A 71 -16.98 -1.39 4.00
CA LEU A 71 -16.45 -0.80 2.77
C LEU A 71 -16.37 0.72 2.84
N VAL A 72 -17.41 1.39 3.37
CA VAL A 72 -17.40 2.83 3.57
C VAL A 72 -16.30 3.23 4.56
N LEU A 73 -16.16 2.52 5.68
CA LEU A 73 -15.09 2.76 6.64
C LEU A 73 -13.70 2.51 6.05
N ALA A 74 -13.54 1.51 5.19
CA ALA A 74 -12.28 1.26 4.49
C ALA A 74 -11.94 2.39 3.52
N VAL A 75 -12.91 2.87 2.73
CA VAL A 75 -12.70 4.01 1.81
C VAL A 75 -12.41 5.29 2.58
N VAL A 76 -13.17 5.59 3.63
CA VAL A 76 -12.92 6.73 4.50
C VAL A 76 -11.55 6.61 5.16
N GLY A 77 -11.18 5.43 5.65
CA GLY A 77 -9.86 5.15 6.19
C GLY A 77 -8.74 5.38 5.16
N LEU A 78 -8.93 4.97 3.91
CA LEU A 78 -7.98 5.17 2.82
C LEU A 78 -7.84 6.65 2.43
N LEU A 79 -8.96 7.38 2.38
CA LEU A 79 -8.97 8.82 2.15
C LEU A 79 -8.34 9.58 3.31
N PHE A 80 -8.57 9.14 4.55
CA PHE A 80 -7.98 9.74 5.75
C PHE A 80 -6.48 9.44 5.84
N LEU A 81 -6.06 8.23 5.47
CA LEU A 81 -4.65 7.91 5.27
C LEU A 81 -4.06 8.81 4.19
N GLY A 82 -4.66 8.85 2.99
CA GLY A 82 -4.23 9.73 1.91
C GLY A 82 -4.08 11.17 2.38
N PHE A 83 -5.09 11.72 3.07
CA PHE A 83 -5.09 13.07 3.62
C PHE A 83 -4.01 13.30 4.68
N LEU A 84 -3.78 12.35 5.59
CA LEU A 84 -2.70 12.41 6.58
C LEU A 84 -1.30 12.25 5.97
N PHE A 85 -1.18 11.54 4.85
CA PHE A 85 0.09 11.37 4.12
C PHE A 85 0.35 12.46 3.08
N LEU A 86 -0.65 13.27 2.67
CA LEU A 86 -0.46 14.47 1.86
C LEU A 86 0.56 15.47 2.45
N PRO A 87 0.53 15.83 3.75
CA PRO A 87 1.54 16.72 4.32
C PRO A 87 2.94 16.13 4.30
N ALA A 88 3.11 14.80 4.45
CA ALA A 88 4.43 14.18 4.34
C ALA A 88 5.04 14.33 2.93
N GLY A 89 4.19 14.32 1.90
CA GLY A 89 4.61 14.67 0.53
C GLY A 89 4.98 16.15 0.38
N ARG A 90 4.25 17.07 1.03
CA ARG A 90 4.55 18.51 0.97
C ARG A 90 5.77 18.91 1.80
N VAL A 91 6.00 18.30 2.96
CA VAL A 91 7.15 18.61 3.84
C VAL A 91 8.48 18.31 3.14
N LEU A 92 8.53 17.32 2.25
CA LEU A 92 9.73 17.04 1.45
C LEU A 92 10.03 18.14 0.42
N PHE A 93 8.98 18.70 -0.21
CA PHE A 93 9.12 19.82 -1.16
C PHE A 93 9.29 21.17 -0.46
N GLU A 94 8.67 21.36 0.70
CA GLU A 94 8.77 22.57 1.51
C GLU A 94 10.18 22.72 2.11
N ASP A 95 10.84 21.65 2.54
CA ASP A 95 12.22 21.73 3.07
C ASP A 95 13.24 22.16 2.00
N VAL A 96 13.14 21.62 0.78
CA VAL A 96 13.95 22.07 -0.36
C VAL A 96 13.64 23.52 -0.70
N ARG A 97 12.36 23.91 -0.76
CA ARG A 97 11.95 25.28 -1.07
C ARG A 97 12.40 26.28 0.00
N ASP A 98 12.34 25.89 1.27
CA ASP A 98 12.78 26.73 2.40
C ASP A 98 14.31 26.90 2.38
N LYS A 99 15.06 25.85 2.04
CA LYS A 99 16.53 25.90 1.92
C LYS A 99 17.02 26.54 0.64
N LEU A 100 16.25 26.48 -0.45
CA LEU A 100 16.58 27.13 -1.72
C LEU A 100 15.94 28.51 -1.89
N GLY A 101 15.10 28.96 -0.95
CA GLY A 101 14.64 30.35 -0.77
C GLY A 101 13.78 30.90 -1.91
N GLY A 102 12.45 30.73 -1.83
CA GLY A 102 11.52 31.36 -2.79
C GLY A 102 11.78 30.94 -4.23
N THR A 103 11.86 29.62 -4.43
CA THR A 103 12.17 29.01 -5.73
C THR A 103 11.02 28.14 -6.22
N ALA A 104 10.97 27.94 -7.53
CA ALA A 104 10.08 26.99 -8.18
C ALA A 104 10.92 25.97 -8.95
N GLU A 105 10.49 24.71 -8.93
CA GLU A 105 11.08 23.69 -9.77
C GLU A 105 10.83 24.01 -11.25
N ILE A 106 11.79 23.65 -12.11
CA ILE A 106 11.68 23.74 -13.56
C ILE A 106 12.16 22.43 -14.19
N SER A 107 11.28 21.80 -14.96
CA SER A 107 11.62 20.60 -15.71
C SER A 107 12.40 20.95 -16.98
N PRO A 108 13.43 20.17 -17.35
CA PRO A 108 14.09 20.30 -18.65
C PRO A 108 13.12 20.09 -19.82
N SER A 109 13.33 20.80 -20.93
CA SER A 109 12.63 20.54 -22.19
C SER A 109 13.25 19.40 -23.00
N GLY A 110 14.50 19.04 -22.70
CA GLY A 110 15.21 17.95 -23.34
C GLY A 110 16.25 17.35 -22.41
N VAL A 111 16.50 16.06 -22.58
CA VAL A 111 17.49 15.29 -21.83
C VAL A 111 18.23 14.35 -22.78
N SER A 112 19.53 14.23 -22.60
CA SER A 112 20.38 13.28 -23.31
C SER A 112 21.52 12.83 -22.42
N ALA A 113 22.09 11.66 -22.68
CA ALA A 113 23.30 11.22 -22.00
C ALA A 113 24.39 10.83 -23.01
N SER A 114 25.65 10.91 -22.57
CA SER A 114 26.77 10.38 -23.36
C SER A 114 26.75 8.84 -23.47
N GLY A 115 25.95 8.18 -22.63
CA GLY A 115 25.74 6.74 -22.65
C GLY A 115 24.67 6.32 -21.64
N GLU A 116 24.01 5.20 -21.92
CA GLU A 116 22.91 4.66 -21.12
C GLU A 116 23.05 3.14 -21.04
N ALA A 117 22.91 2.58 -19.85
CA ALA A 117 22.81 1.15 -19.67
C ALA A 117 21.44 0.62 -20.13
N PRO A 118 21.35 -0.62 -20.63
CA PRO A 118 20.08 -1.21 -21.05
C PRO A 118 19.03 -1.14 -19.94
N GLY A 119 17.86 -0.55 -20.24
CA GLY A 119 16.76 -0.40 -19.28
C GLY A 119 16.87 0.79 -18.33
N HIS A 120 17.95 1.59 -18.39
CA HIS A 120 18.21 2.71 -17.49
C HIS A 120 18.51 4.01 -18.27
N PRO A 121 17.51 4.57 -18.98
CA PRO A 121 17.69 5.68 -19.90
C PRO A 121 17.94 7.02 -19.20
N ALA A 122 18.47 8.02 -19.91
CA ALA A 122 18.72 9.36 -19.37
C ALA A 122 17.46 10.01 -18.76
N GLY A 123 16.31 9.81 -19.40
CA GLY A 123 15.04 10.36 -18.93
C GLY A 123 14.58 9.85 -17.57
N ALA A 124 15.12 8.73 -17.09
CA ALA A 124 14.79 8.20 -15.77
C ALA A 124 15.43 8.99 -14.61
N ALA A 125 16.24 10.01 -14.90
CA ALA A 125 16.81 10.92 -13.90
C ALA A 125 16.15 12.31 -13.91
N ILE A 126 15.05 12.50 -14.64
CA ILE A 126 14.28 13.76 -14.67
C ILE A 126 12.77 13.51 -14.70
N ASP A 127 12.32 12.30 -14.31
CA ASP A 127 10.92 11.88 -14.44
C ASP A 127 10.10 12.11 -13.16
N GLY A 128 10.72 12.71 -12.13
CA GLY A 128 10.11 13.01 -10.85
C GLY A 128 9.90 11.79 -9.96
N VAL A 129 10.44 10.61 -10.32
CA VAL A 129 10.34 9.41 -9.46
C VAL A 129 11.71 8.89 -9.01
N THR A 130 11.81 8.60 -7.72
CA THR A 130 13.08 8.21 -7.07
C THR A 130 13.26 6.69 -6.94
N ASN A 131 12.61 5.92 -7.81
CA ASN A 131 12.72 4.46 -7.88
C ASN A 131 13.06 3.95 -9.29
N LYS A 132 13.38 4.88 -10.20
CA LYS A 132 14.05 4.64 -11.47
C LYS A 132 15.35 5.44 -11.47
N TYR A 133 16.22 5.16 -12.43
CA TYR A 133 17.49 5.86 -12.51
C TYR A 133 18.04 5.84 -13.94
N TRP A 134 18.80 6.89 -14.26
CA TRP A 134 19.73 6.85 -15.38
C TRP A 134 20.94 6.01 -14.98
N GLY A 135 21.25 5.00 -15.79
CA GLY A 135 22.39 4.10 -15.60
C GLY A 135 23.56 4.56 -16.45
N ALA A 136 24.46 5.33 -15.86
CA ALA A 136 25.69 5.76 -16.52
C ALA A 136 26.64 4.57 -16.72
N PRO A 137 27.10 4.28 -17.95
CA PRO A 137 27.89 3.07 -18.21
C PRO A 137 29.30 3.11 -17.60
N ALA A 138 29.85 4.30 -17.36
CA ALA A 138 31.19 4.48 -16.80
C ALA A 138 31.37 5.85 -16.14
N LEU A 139 32.43 6.01 -15.34
CA LEU A 139 32.92 7.33 -14.95
C LEU A 139 33.26 8.17 -16.20
N GLY A 140 33.04 9.48 -16.10
CA GLY A 140 33.12 10.42 -17.23
C GLY A 140 31.85 10.49 -18.06
N SER A 141 30.89 9.58 -17.87
CA SER A 141 29.57 9.71 -18.51
C SER A 141 28.86 10.98 -18.02
N SER A 142 28.09 11.58 -18.90
CA SER A 142 27.40 12.84 -18.63
C SER A 142 25.92 12.79 -18.98
N LEU A 143 25.10 13.41 -18.15
CA LEU A 143 23.68 13.72 -18.40
C LEU A 143 23.57 15.20 -18.76
N THR A 144 22.99 15.52 -19.91
CA THR A 144 22.78 16.91 -20.37
C THR A 144 21.28 17.20 -20.44
N CYS A 145 20.86 18.23 -19.71
CA CYS A 145 19.49 18.75 -19.66
C CYS A 145 19.44 20.14 -20.32
N THR A 146 18.50 20.35 -21.23
CA THR A 146 18.28 21.62 -21.92
C THR A 146 16.95 22.25 -21.51
N PHE A 147 16.85 23.57 -21.61
CA PHE A 147 15.69 24.33 -21.16
C PHE A 147 15.16 25.23 -22.29
N ALA A 148 13.84 25.26 -22.44
CA ALA A 148 13.17 25.96 -23.54
C ALA A 148 13.37 27.49 -23.48
N THR A 149 13.53 28.03 -22.27
CA THR A 149 13.73 29.46 -22.03
C THR A 149 14.87 29.66 -21.05
N PRO A 150 15.79 30.61 -21.29
CA PRO A 150 16.82 30.96 -20.32
C PRO A 150 16.21 31.30 -18.96
N PHE A 151 16.86 30.87 -17.88
CA PHE A 151 16.38 31.14 -16.53
C PHE A 151 17.52 31.30 -15.53
N ARG A 152 17.21 31.84 -14.35
CA ARG A 152 18.15 31.91 -13.24
C ARG A 152 18.13 30.62 -12.43
N LEU A 153 19.16 29.80 -12.58
CA LEU A 153 19.37 28.58 -11.81
C LEU A 153 19.85 28.93 -10.39
N VAL A 154 19.01 28.67 -9.41
CA VAL A 154 19.26 28.92 -7.98
C VAL A 154 19.86 27.71 -7.28
N GLY A 155 19.49 26.50 -7.71
CA GLY A 155 20.10 25.29 -7.22
C GLY A 155 19.64 24.06 -7.99
N ILE A 156 20.29 22.95 -7.68
CA ILE A 156 19.89 21.61 -8.11
C ILE A 156 19.75 20.70 -6.89
N VAL A 157 18.91 19.69 -7.03
CA VAL A 157 18.83 18.56 -6.09
C VAL A 157 19.18 17.30 -6.86
N VAL A 158 20.08 16.51 -6.30
CA VAL A 158 20.50 15.24 -6.91
C VAL A 158 20.15 14.10 -5.95
N HIS A 159 19.39 13.14 -6.45
CA HIS A 159 19.21 11.84 -5.82
C HIS A 159 20.25 10.87 -6.40
N THR A 160 21.25 10.54 -5.60
CA THR A 160 22.27 9.56 -6.01
C THR A 160 21.77 8.14 -5.79
N GLY A 161 22.21 7.20 -6.63
CA GLY A 161 21.82 5.79 -6.53
C GLY A 161 20.47 5.47 -7.16
N ALA A 162 20.07 4.20 -7.06
CA ALA A 162 18.86 3.67 -7.69
C ALA A 162 17.57 3.96 -6.91
N SER A 163 17.68 4.31 -5.62
CA SER A 163 16.52 4.60 -4.78
C SER A 163 16.89 5.40 -3.53
N LYS A 164 15.89 6.04 -2.92
CA LYS A 164 15.96 6.58 -1.55
C LYS A 164 15.85 5.52 -0.45
N GLU A 165 15.44 4.30 -0.78
CA GLU A 165 15.39 3.20 0.18
C GLU A 165 16.81 2.68 0.44
N PRO A 166 17.30 2.60 1.70
CA PRO A 166 18.70 2.27 2.00
C PRO A 166 19.19 0.94 1.43
N GLU A 167 18.32 -0.06 1.36
CA GLU A 167 18.62 -1.40 0.85
C GLU A 167 18.86 -1.37 -0.66
N GLU A 168 18.01 -0.68 -1.41
CA GLU A 168 18.12 -0.53 -2.86
C GLU A 168 19.25 0.45 -3.24
N PHE A 169 19.43 1.52 -2.46
CA PHE A 169 20.51 2.51 -2.65
C PHE A 169 21.90 1.87 -2.70
N ARG A 170 22.15 0.87 -1.84
CA ARG A 170 23.44 0.17 -1.77
C ARG A 170 23.65 -0.88 -2.86
N ARG A 171 22.59 -1.24 -3.61
CA ARG A 171 22.70 -2.28 -4.63
C ARG A 171 23.44 -1.78 -5.86
N GLU A 172 23.27 -0.54 -6.25
CA GLU A 172 23.94 0.00 -7.42
C GLU A 172 25.14 0.89 -7.05
N PRO A 173 26.15 0.98 -7.93
CA PRO A 173 27.13 2.04 -7.85
C PRO A 173 26.46 3.41 -7.87
N ARG A 174 26.92 4.37 -7.07
CA ARG A 174 26.35 5.73 -7.01
C ARG A 174 27.42 6.80 -6.99
N PRO A 175 27.20 7.98 -7.60
CA PRO A 175 28.22 9.01 -7.64
C PRO A 175 28.44 9.63 -6.26
N ILE A 176 29.71 9.83 -5.91
CA ILE A 176 30.15 10.58 -4.73
C ILE A 176 30.86 11.88 -5.11
N ARG A 177 31.34 11.99 -6.37
CA ARG A 177 31.78 13.24 -6.97
C ARG A 177 31.26 13.37 -8.40
N ALA A 178 30.85 14.58 -8.73
CA ALA A 178 30.45 14.96 -10.08
C ALA A 178 30.92 16.37 -10.40
N GLU A 179 30.76 16.76 -11.65
CA GLU A 179 31.01 18.11 -12.13
C GLU A 179 29.77 18.63 -12.82
N LEU A 180 29.31 19.80 -12.41
CA LEU A 180 28.21 20.52 -13.00
C LEU A 180 28.77 21.54 -13.99
N VAL A 181 28.45 21.38 -15.25
CA VAL A 181 28.81 22.31 -16.33
C VAL A 181 27.52 23.01 -16.76
N VAL A 182 27.43 24.31 -16.52
CA VAL A 182 26.26 25.14 -16.81
C VAL A 182 26.61 26.08 -17.95
N GLU A 183 25.83 26.02 -19.02
CA GLU A 183 25.98 26.89 -20.19
C GLU A 183 24.83 27.91 -20.21
N THR A 184 25.20 29.16 -20.43
CA THR A 184 24.28 30.31 -20.47
C THR A 184 24.00 30.75 -21.91
N ALA A 185 22.96 31.55 -22.10
CA ALA A 185 22.48 31.97 -23.42
C ALA A 185 23.51 32.76 -24.25
N ASP A 186 24.49 33.40 -23.59
CA ASP A 186 25.62 34.11 -24.21
C ASP A 186 26.81 33.17 -24.55
N GLY A 187 26.69 31.88 -24.27
CA GLY A 187 27.74 30.88 -24.49
C GLY A 187 28.76 30.78 -23.35
N THR A 188 28.59 31.52 -22.25
CA THR A 188 29.45 31.39 -21.08
C THR A 188 29.25 30.02 -20.42
N VAL A 189 30.36 29.39 -20.02
CA VAL A 189 30.35 28.09 -19.35
C VAL A 189 30.85 28.25 -17.92
N HIS A 190 30.05 27.78 -16.96
CA HIS A 190 30.38 27.72 -15.55
C HIS A 190 30.57 26.28 -15.11
N GLU A 191 31.70 25.98 -14.48
CA GLU A 191 32.00 24.66 -13.94
C GLU A 191 31.96 24.68 -12.41
N LYS A 192 31.32 23.67 -11.82
CA LYS A 192 31.24 23.50 -10.37
C LYS A 192 31.44 22.05 -9.99
N LYS A 193 32.44 21.79 -9.15
CA LYS A 193 32.67 20.46 -8.56
C LYS A 193 31.63 20.18 -7.48
N LEU A 194 31.03 19.00 -7.55
CA LEU A 194 30.01 18.50 -6.63
C LEU A 194 30.59 17.36 -5.80
N THR A 195 30.26 17.34 -4.51
CA THR A 195 30.54 16.21 -3.61
C THR A 195 29.22 15.78 -2.99
N PHE A 196 28.93 14.49 -3.08
CA PHE A 196 27.72 13.91 -2.52
C PHE A 196 28.07 13.04 -1.33
N ASN A 197 27.20 13.03 -0.32
CA ASN A 197 27.31 12.07 0.75
C ASN A 197 26.89 10.70 0.22
N ASP A 198 27.63 9.64 0.60
CA ASP A 198 27.23 8.26 0.30
C ASP A 198 26.08 7.81 1.22
N LYS A 199 24.94 8.48 1.07
CA LYS A 199 23.70 8.24 1.82
C LYS A 199 22.50 8.44 0.89
N PRO A 200 21.43 7.65 1.06
CA PRO A 200 20.21 7.85 0.31
C PRO A 200 19.56 9.20 0.63
N GLY A 201 18.79 9.71 -0.33
CA GLY A 201 18.01 10.94 -0.19
C GLY A 201 18.56 12.09 -1.04
N GLN A 202 18.03 13.28 -0.77
CA GLN A 202 18.33 14.50 -1.51
C GLN A 202 19.73 15.02 -1.17
N GLN A 203 20.47 15.45 -2.20
CA GLN A 203 21.71 16.20 -2.06
C GLN A 203 21.55 17.55 -2.76
N GLU A 204 21.42 18.61 -1.97
CA GLU A 204 21.22 19.96 -2.47
C GLU A 204 22.54 20.63 -2.85
N VAL A 205 22.54 21.31 -3.99
CA VAL A 205 23.65 22.16 -4.42
C VAL A 205 23.11 23.52 -4.86
N ARG A 206 23.48 24.56 -4.11
CA ARG A 206 23.16 25.94 -4.49
C ARG A 206 24.03 26.43 -5.63
N THR A 207 23.44 27.19 -6.53
CA THR A 207 24.10 27.89 -7.63
C THR A 207 23.79 29.38 -7.51
N GLY A 208 23.64 30.08 -8.63
CA GLY A 208 23.30 31.49 -8.69
C GLY A 208 23.55 32.06 -10.08
N ILE A 209 23.39 31.22 -11.11
CA ILE A 209 23.79 31.51 -12.48
C ILE A 209 22.54 31.96 -13.24
N SER A 210 22.62 33.09 -13.92
CA SER A 210 21.54 33.65 -14.73
C SER A 210 21.58 33.11 -16.15
N ASP A 211 20.47 33.23 -16.87
CA ASP A 211 20.38 32.96 -18.31
C ASP A 211 20.83 31.55 -18.73
N VAL A 212 20.63 30.56 -17.86
CA VAL A 212 20.98 29.15 -18.08
C VAL A 212 20.09 28.55 -19.17
N VAL A 213 20.72 27.90 -20.14
CA VAL A 213 20.03 27.18 -21.24
C VAL A 213 20.32 25.68 -21.23
N SER A 214 21.45 25.28 -20.66
CA SER A 214 21.89 23.88 -20.60
C SER A 214 22.65 23.60 -19.32
N VAL A 215 22.39 22.44 -18.72
CA VAL A 215 23.10 21.95 -17.55
C VAL A 215 23.55 20.52 -17.82
N ARG A 216 24.85 20.25 -17.65
CA ARG A 216 25.45 18.95 -17.82
C ARG A 216 26.07 18.46 -16.52
N LEU A 217 25.67 17.27 -16.07
CA LEU A 217 26.23 16.59 -14.91
C LEU A 217 27.19 15.50 -15.38
N VAL A 218 28.48 15.62 -15.07
CA VAL A 218 29.52 14.64 -15.43
C VAL A 218 29.93 13.86 -14.20
N LEU A 219 29.82 12.53 -14.25
CA LEU A 219 30.17 11.68 -13.10
C LEU A 219 31.69 11.52 -13.00
N ARG A 220 32.28 11.85 -11.85
CA ARG A 220 33.74 11.85 -11.66
C ARG A 220 34.23 10.73 -10.77
N GLU A 221 33.50 10.43 -9.70
CA GLU A 221 33.79 9.30 -8.81
C GLU A 221 32.49 8.68 -8.30
N ALA A 222 32.51 7.36 -8.07
CA ALA A 222 31.37 6.61 -7.57
C ALA A 222 31.78 5.56 -6.54
N ALA A 223 30.92 5.36 -5.55
CA ALA A 223 31.03 4.31 -4.53
C ALA A 223 30.34 3.03 -4.99
N GLY A 224 30.82 1.87 -4.50
CA GLY A 224 30.24 0.54 -4.81
C GLY A 224 30.41 0.11 -6.27
N GLN A 225 31.43 0.60 -6.96
CA GLN A 225 31.78 0.19 -8.32
C GLN A 225 32.37 -1.23 -8.33
N ASP A 226 31.49 -2.21 -8.15
CA ASP A 226 31.85 -3.62 -8.15
C ASP A 226 31.01 -4.33 -9.22
N GLY A 227 31.64 -5.15 -10.05
CA GLY A 227 30.93 -6.06 -10.97
C GLY A 227 30.38 -5.43 -12.25
N GLY A 228 30.93 -4.31 -12.73
CA GLY A 228 30.61 -3.75 -14.06
C GLY A 228 29.18 -3.20 -14.21
N ARG A 229 28.50 -2.96 -13.09
CA ARG A 229 27.16 -2.36 -13.06
C ARG A 229 27.21 -0.87 -13.40
N PRO A 230 26.14 -0.31 -13.98
CA PRO A 230 26.08 1.12 -14.26
C PRO A 230 26.02 1.96 -12.99
N ILE A 231 26.50 3.20 -13.06
CA ILE A 231 26.39 4.16 -11.97
C ILE A 231 25.00 4.78 -12.00
N ALA A 232 24.25 4.60 -10.93
CA ALA A 232 22.87 5.04 -10.82
C ALA A 232 22.75 6.50 -10.36
N VAL A 233 22.02 7.29 -11.14
CA VAL A 233 21.53 8.62 -10.77
C VAL A 233 20.00 8.57 -10.82
N GLY A 234 19.38 8.66 -9.65
CA GLY A 234 17.94 8.45 -9.49
C GLY A 234 17.12 9.63 -10.01
N GLU A 235 17.53 10.85 -9.68
CA GLU A 235 16.81 12.06 -10.10
C GLU A 235 17.72 13.29 -10.02
N VAL A 236 17.50 14.26 -10.91
CA VAL A 236 18.12 15.58 -10.92
C VAL A 236 17.04 16.65 -11.12
N GLU A 237 16.76 17.40 -10.06
CA GLU A 237 15.77 18.46 -10.05
C GLU A 237 16.46 19.83 -10.14
N PHE A 238 15.84 20.77 -10.86
CA PHE A 238 16.39 22.12 -11.09
C PHE A 238 15.44 23.17 -10.54
N PHE A 239 15.99 24.20 -9.89
CA PHE A 239 15.20 25.24 -9.23
C PHE A 239 15.53 26.62 -9.80
N LYS A 240 14.48 27.33 -10.21
CA LYS A 240 14.54 28.71 -10.69
C LYS A 240 14.07 29.69 -9.62
N ARG A 241 14.56 30.93 -9.71
CA ARG A 241 14.02 32.04 -8.93
C ARG A 241 12.58 32.33 -9.36
N THR A 242 11.66 32.45 -8.40
CA THR A 242 10.29 32.98 -8.64
C THR A 242 10.27 34.49 -8.69
#